data_AF-A0A368P2E0-F1
#
_entry.id   AF-A0A368P2E0-F1
#
_cell.length_a   1.000
_cell.length_b   1.000
_cell.length_c   1.000
_cell.angle_alpha   90.00
_cell.angle_beta   90.00
_cell.angle_gamma   90.00
#
_symmetry.space_group_name_H-M   'P 1'
#
loop_
_entity.id
_entity.type
_entity.pdbx_description
1 polymer ?
#
loop_
_entity_poly.entity_id
_entity_poly.type
_entity_poly.pdbx_seq_one_letter_code
_entity_poly.pdbx_strand_id
1 'polypeptide(L)'
;MKKLLLLLTITLTLSCCNKDDDNNTETLPLATQTGAGTFACKVNGQNFIDTSDGYFNCFYQFTGGEYYFSISGEDQDYKNSNLPWSISLGTVHKTISQEETLQLLESTDGNASGVAFFTFSINNSESSSTNSQFTGELTITKLDFTNNIVSGTFWFDIEHPVTGETVEIREGRFDTLFTQ
;
A
#
# COMPACT_ATOMS: atom_id res chain seq x y z
N MET A 1 24.76 17.51 55.70
CA MET A 1 23.33 17.14 55.59
C MET A 1 23.03 16.96 54.10
N LYS A 2 22.47 15.82 53.73
CA LYS A 2 22.16 15.39 52.36
C LYS A 2 21.17 16.34 51.69
N LYS A 3 21.39 16.70 50.42
CA LYS A 3 20.33 16.68 49.40
C LYS A 3 20.87 16.13 48.09
N LEU A 4 20.31 14.96 47.79
CA LEU A 4 20.42 14.13 46.62
C LEU A 4 19.74 14.83 45.44
N LEU A 5 20.40 14.97 44.29
CA LEU A 5 19.71 15.20 43.02
C LEU A 5 20.06 14.06 42.06
N LEU A 6 19.02 13.30 41.75
CA LEU A 6 18.98 12.12 40.92
C LEU A 6 19.08 12.55 39.44
N LEU A 7 20.15 12.18 38.72
CA LEU A 7 20.18 12.30 37.27
C LEU A 7 19.71 10.99 36.65
N LEU A 8 18.67 11.09 35.83
CA LEU A 8 17.97 10.00 35.17
C LEU A 8 18.85 9.38 34.07
N THR A 9 19.04 8.07 34.15
CA THR A 9 19.67 7.21 33.14
C THR A 9 18.78 7.05 31.92
N ILE A 10 19.28 7.39 30.73
CA ILE A 10 18.73 6.91 29.45
C ILE A 10 19.63 5.77 28.98
N THR A 11 19.17 4.55 29.18
CA THR A 11 19.76 3.34 28.62
C THR A 11 19.32 3.19 27.17
N LEU A 12 20.24 3.38 26.23
CA LEU A 12 20.09 2.89 24.85
C LEU A 12 20.15 1.37 24.87
N THR A 13 19.02 0.70 24.72
CA THR A 13 18.99 -0.73 24.40
C THR A 13 19.16 -0.87 22.88
N LEU A 14 20.40 -1.13 22.45
CA LEU A 14 20.68 -1.73 21.15
C LEU A 14 20.10 -3.15 21.19
N SER A 15 18.92 -3.33 20.59
CA SER A 15 18.38 -4.66 20.34
C SER A 15 19.27 -5.39 19.35
N CYS A 16 19.67 -6.57 19.80
CA CYS A 16 20.52 -7.54 19.15
C CYS A 16 19.90 -8.02 17.82
N CYS A 17 20.63 -7.86 16.71
CA CYS A 17 20.34 -8.61 15.49
C CYS A 17 20.85 -10.04 15.69
N ASN A 18 19.93 -10.99 15.88
CA ASN A 18 20.25 -12.39 15.65
C ASN A 18 20.37 -12.58 14.13
N LYS A 19 21.55 -13.00 13.69
CA LYS A 19 21.71 -13.75 12.45
C LYS A 19 21.25 -15.18 12.77
N ASP A 20 20.39 -15.75 11.92
CA ASP A 20 20.34 -17.20 11.59
C ASP A 20 19.29 -17.44 10.47
N ASP A 21 19.82 -17.79 9.30
CA ASP A 21 19.44 -18.78 8.28
C ASP A 21 18.06 -18.81 7.57
N ASP A 22 18.15 -18.57 6.25
CA ASP A 22 17.43 -19.18 5.12
C ASP A 22 15.94 -19.53 5.30
N ASN A 23 15.12 -18.49 5.19
CA ASN A 23 13.90 -18.56 4.40
C ASN A 23 13.85 -17.25 3.63
N ASN A 24 13.39 -17.24 2.37
CA ASN A 24 13.38 -16.08 1.46
C ASN A 24 12.55 -14.91 2.01
N THR A 25 13.03 -14.24 3.06
CA THR A 25 12.44 -13.06 3.68
C THR A 25 13.01 -11.86 2.97
N GLU A 26 12.69 -11.74 1.68
CA GLU A 26 12.76 -10.49 0.94
C GLU A 26 12.09 -9.42 1.80
N THR A 27 12.87 -8.64 2.56
CA THR A 27 12.31 -7.57 3.36
C THR A 27 11.68 -6.58 2.40
N LEU A 28 10.46 -6.09 2.71
CA LEU A 28 9.82 -5.08 1.86
C LEU A 28 10.81 -3.97 1.52
N PRO A 29 10.86 -3.52 0.25
CA PRO A 29 11.70 -2.40 -0.15
C PRO A 29 11.50 -1.20 0.78
N LEU A 30 12.54 -0.41 1.01
CA LEU A 30 12.42 0.80 1.81
C LEU A 30 11.42 1.77 1.18
N ALA A 31 10.65 2.48 2.01
CA ALA A 31 9.84 3.59 1.52
C ALA A 31 10.77 4.73 1.07
N THR A 32 10.61 5.18 -0.17
CA THR A 32 11.36 6.27 -0.80
C THR A 32 10.40 7.32 -1.35
N GLN A 33 10.93 8.47 -1.80
CA GLN A 33 10.16 9.56 -2.39
C GLN A 33 10.83 10.12 -3.66
N THR A 34 11.44 9.22 -4.42
CA THR A 34 12.34 9.54 -5.54
C THR A 34 11.79 9.08 -6.89
N GLY A 35 10.59 8.49 -6.93
CA GLY A 35 10.06 7.83 -8.12
C GLY A 35 10.76 6.50 -8.41
N ALA A 36 11.09 5.72 -7.37
CA ALA A 36 11.93 4.52 -7.49
C ALA A 36 11.29 3.35 -8.27
N GLY A 37 9.99 3.39 -8.56
CA GLY A 37 9.26 2.29 -9.19
C GLY A 37 8.95 1.17 -8.20
N THR A 38 8.56 1.52 -6.97
CA THR A 38 8.25 0.56 -5.91
C THR A 38 6.75 0.48 -5.69
N PHE A 39 6.22 -0.74 -5.59
CA PHE A 39 4.92 -1.04 -4.97
C PHE A 39 5.05 -2.30 -4.13
N ALA A 40 4.85 -2.20 -2.82
CA ALA A 40 5.03 -3.35 -1.93
C ALA A 40 4.15 -3.25 -0.67
N CYS A 41 3.71 -4.38 -0.15
CA CYS A 41 2.96 -4.48 1.11
C CYS A 41 3.09 -5.89 1.72
N LYS A 42 2.46 -6.11 2.88
CA LYS A 42 2.20 -7.44 3.42
C LYS A 42 0.73 -7.78 3.24
N VAL A 43 0.45 -8.95 2.68
CA VAL A 43 -0.89 -9.52 2.61
C VAL A 43 -0.97 -10.71 3.54
N ASN A 44 -1.80 -10.62 4.58
CA ASN A 44 -1.86 -11.61 5.67
C ASN A 44 -0.45 -11.95 6.23
N GLY A 45 0.41 -10.92 6.34
CA GLY A 45 1.78 -11.04 6.81
C GLY A 45 2.80 -11.55 5.78
N GLN A 46 2.38 -12.01 4.60
CA GLN A 46 3.26 -12.44 3.51
C GLN A 46 3.62 -11.26 2.61
N ASN A 47 4.85 -11.21 2.10
CA ASN A 47 5.27 -10.10 1.24
C ASN A 47 4.53 -10.14 -0.10
N PHE A 48 4.08 -8.98 -0.53
CA PHE A 48 3.61 -8.72 -1.88
C PHE A 48 4.54 -7.65 -2.45
N ILE A 49 5.27 -7.98 -3.50
CA ILE A 49 6.25 -7.07 -4.10
C ILE A 49 6.00 -7.06 -5.59
N ASP A 50 5.70 -5.88 -6.13
CA ASP A 50 5.62 -5.71 -7.56
C ASP A 50 7.02 -5.82 -8.18
N THR A 51 7.18 -6.80 -9.09
CA THR A 51 8.43 -7.12 -9.77
C THR A 51 8.44 -6.69 -11.25
N SER A 52 7.54 -5.80 -11.65
CA SER A 52 7.42 -5.27 -13.02
C SER A 52 8.53 -4.26 -13.40
N ASP A 53 9.65 -4.23 -12.67
CA ASP A 53 10.76 -3.28 -12.86
C ASP A 53 10.32 -1.81 -12.86
N GLY A 54 9.29 -1.48 -12.06
CA GLY A 54 8.74 -0.13 -11.92
C GLY A 54 7.74 0.27 -13.01
N TYR A 55 7.38 -0.64 -13.92
CA TYR A 55 6.39 -0.41 -14.97
C TYR A 55 5.00 -0.88 -14.55
N PHE A 56 4.38 -0.13 -13.64
CA PHE A 56 3.00 -0.37 -13.25
C PHE A 56 2.14 0.88 -13.43
N ASN A 57 0.83 0.67 -13.61
CA ASN A 57 -0.09 1.74 -13.96
C ASN A 57 -0.27 2.71 -12.78
N CYS A 58 0.15 3.96 -12.98
CA CYS A 58 -0.11 5.06 -12.06
C CYS A 58 -0.47 6.34 -12.82
N PHE A 59 -1.58 6.95 -12.42
CA PHE A 59 -2.06 8.18 -13.04
C PHE A 59 -2.71 9.12 -12.02
N TYR A 60 -2.63 10.41 -12.32
CA TYR A 60 -3.41 11.45 -11.67
C TYR A 60 -3.87 12.45 -12.74
N GLN A 61 -5.12 12.30 -13.18
CA GLN A 61 -5.60 12.93 -14.42
C GLN A 61 -6.85 13.77 -14.18
N PHE A 62 -6.99 14.82 -14.98
CA PHE A 62 -8.20 15.66 -15.03
C PHE A 62 -9.01 15.30 -16.27
N THR A 63 -10.16 14.66 -16.08
CA THR A 63 -11.06 14.26 -17.18
C THR A 63 -12.50 14.55 -16.82
N GLY A 64 -13.28 15.03 -17.80
CA GLY A 64 -14.71 15.33 -17.58
C GLY A 64 -15.00 16.44 -16.58
N GLY A 65 -14.01 17.25 -16.17
CA GLY A 65 -14.17 18.29 -15.15
C GLY A 65 -13.73 17.88 -13.75
N GLU A 66 -13.27 16.64 -13.58
CA GLU A 66 -12.95 16.06 -12.28
C GLU A 66 -11.56 15.41 -12.26
N TYR A 67 -11.00 15.23 -11.06
CA TYR A 67 -9.72 14.55 -10.84
C TYR A 67 -9.90 13.09 -10.43
N TYR A 68 -8.99 12.24 -10.92
CA TYR A 68 -8.92 10.82 -10.59
C TYR A 68 -7.47 10.43 -10.34
N PHE A 69 -7.24 9.71 -9.25
CA PHE A 69 -5.97 9.05 -8.95
C PHE A 69 -6.15 7.54 -9.06
N SER A 70 -5.15 6.85 -9.60
CA SER A 70 -5.05 5.41 -9.46
C SER A 70 -3.59 4.96 -9.47
N ILE A 71 -3.34 3.90 -8.70
CA ILE A 71 -2.11 3.14 -8.73
C ILE A 71 -2.46 1.67 -8.52
N SER A 72 -1.78 0.78 -9.24
CA SER A 72 -1.92 -0.67 -9.03
C SER A 72 -0.54 -1.31 -8.97
N GLY A 73 -0.38 -2.30 -8.10
CA GLY A 73 0.76 -3.21 -8.12
C GLY A 73 0.30 -4.65 -8.40
N GLU A 74 1.17 -5.44 -8.99
CA GLU A 74 0.93 -6.84 -9.33
C GLU A 74 2.06 -7.74 -8.82
N ASP A 75 1.70 -8.86 -8.21
CA ASP A 75 2.62 -9.93 -7.85
C ASP A 75 2.17 -11.22 -8.54
N GLN A 76 2.93 -11.62 -9.56
CA GLN A 76 2.59 -12.75 -10.42
C GLN A 76 2.66 -14.08 -9.67
N ASP A 77 3.42 -14.16 -8.58
CA ASP A 77 3.55 -15.39 -7.78
C ASP A 77 2.24 -15.73 -7.05
N TYR A 78 1.36 -14.75 -6.86
CA TYR A 78 0.03 -14.95 -6.28
C TYR A 78 -1.06 -15.29 -7.30
N LYS A 79 -0.75 -15.39 -8.60
CA LYS A 79 -1.72 -15.89 -9.58
C LYS A 79 -2.04 -17.37 -9.33
N ASN A 80 -3.33 -17.71 -9.33
CA ASN A 80 -3.84 -19.05 -9.01
C ASN A 80 -3.60 -19.44 -7.54
N SER A 81 -3.58 -18.45 -6.64
CA SER A 81 -3.46 -18.63 -5.19
C SER A 81 -4.71 -18.12 -4.45
N ASN A 82 -4.74 -18.29 -3.12
CA ASN A 82 -5.77 -17.71 -2.26
C ASN A 82 -5.46 -16.26 -1.83
N LEU A 83 -4.35 -15.69 -2.29
CA LEU A 83 -3.97 -14.30 -2.04
C LEU A 83 -4.23 -13.47 -3.30
N PRO A 84 -4.50 -12.17 -3.15
CA PRO A 84 -4.66 -11.28 -4.28
C PRO A 84 -3.35 -11.17 -5.05
N TRP A 85 -3.43 -11.27 -6.37
CA TRP A 85 -2.31 -11.10 -7.29
C TRP A 85 -2.15 -9.65 -7.76
N SER A 86 -3.17 -8.81 -7.56
CA SER A 86 -3.10 -7.38 -7.84
C SER A 86 -3.81 -6.59 -6.75
N ILE A 87 -3.21 -5.46 -6.37
CA ILE A 87 -3.76 -4.50 -5.41
C ILE A 87 -3.78 -3.13 -6.06
N SER A 88 -4.95 -2.48 -6.03
CA SER A 88 -5.19 -1.16 -6.59
C SER A 88 -5.69 -0.19 -5.52
N LEU A 89 -5.25 1.05 -5.61
CA LEU A 89 -5.74 2.18 -4.84
C LEU A 89 -6.19 3.25 -5.81
N GLY A 90 -7.25 3.98 -5.49
CA GLY A 90 -7.67 5.08 -6.34
C GLY A 90 -8.77 5.94 -5.75
N THR A 91 -9.14 6.96 -6.51
CA THR A 91 -10.21 7.91 -6.17
C THR A 91 -11.25 8.02 -7.26
N VAL A 92 -12.47 8.42 -6.89
CA VAL A 92 -13.55 8.75 -7.81
C VAL A 92 -13.93 10.22 -7.59
N HIS A 93 -13.72 11.07 -8.61
CA HIS A 93 -13.97 12.52 -8.55
C HIS A 93 -13.38 13.19 -7.28
N LYS A 94 -12.11 12.89 -7.00
CA LYS A 94 -11.44 13.40 -5.81
C LYS A 94 -9.99 13.73 -6.12
N THR A 95 -9.60 14.94 -5.74
CA THR A 95 -8.21 15.36 -5.73
C THR A 95 -7.42 14.65 -4.64
N ILE A 96 -6.10 14.56 -4.84
CA ILE A 96 -5.15 14.17 -3.80
C ILE A 96 -4.16 15.30 -3.55
N SER A 97 -3.64 15.39 -2.32
CA SER A 97 -2.66 16.39 -1.90
C SER A 97 -1.48 15.74 -1.18
N GLN A 98 -0.30 16.37 -1.23
CA GLN A 98 0.83 15.92 -0.42
C GLN A 98 0.52 16.07 1.07
N GLU A 99 0.96 15.09 1.87
CA GLU A 99 0.70 14.94 3.32
C GLU A 99 -0.77 14.71 3.66
N GLU A 100 -1.62 14.38 2.68
CA GLU A 100 -3.01 14.03 2.91
C GLU A 100 -3.14 12.54 3.24
N THR A 101 -3.95 12.24 4.25
CA THR A 101 -4.45 10.88 4.51
C THR A 101 -5.92 10.78 4.13
N LEU A 102 -6.20 9.88 3.20
CA LEU A 102 -7.53 9.54 2.71
C LEU A 102 -8.02 8.27 3.39
N GLN A 103 -9.26 8.28 3.85
CA GLN A 103 -9.94 7.04 4.26
C GLN A 103 -10.34 6.26 3.01
N LEU A 104 -10.05 4.95 3.02
CA LEU A 104 -10.43 4.01 1.98
C LEU A 104 -11.77 3.39 2.36
N LEU A 105 -12.78 3.67 1.52
CA LEU A 105 -14.19 3.30 1.70
C LEU A 105 -14.70 2.62 0.42
N GLU A 106 -16.02 2.54 0.25
CA GLU A 106 -16.62 2.10 -1.01
C GLU A 106 -16.27 3.03 -2.18
N SER A 107 -16.09 2.42 -3.36
CA SER A 107 -15.75 3.12 -4.61
C SER A 107 -16.95 3.88 -5.16
N THR A 108 -17.22 5.04 -4.56
CA THR A 108 -18.30 5.96 -4.93
C THR A 108 -17.77 7.38 -5.04
N ASP A 109 -18.59 8.26 -5.60
CA ASP A 109 -18.28 9.67 -5.82
C ASP A 109 -17.69 10.36 -4.58
N GLY A 110 -16.54 11.00 -4.73
CA GLY A 110 -15.83 11.73 -3.66
C GLY A 110 -15.01 10.87 -2.70
N ASN A 111 -14.99 9.54 -2.87
CA ASN A 111 -14.24 8.62 -2.02
C ASN A 111 -12.90 8.18 -2.63
N ALA A 112 -12.02 7.70 -1.76
CA ALA A 112 -10.91 6.84 -2.11
C ALA A 112 -11.26 5.39 -1.76
N SER A 113 -10.70 4.42 -2.48
CA SER A 113 -10.96 2.99 -2.25
C SER A 113 -9.74 2.12 -2.54
N GLY A 114 -9.59 1.05 -1.79
CA GLY A 114 -8.68 -0.05 -2.08
C GLY A 114 -9.44 -1.21 -2.73
N VAL A 115 -8.82 -1.87 -3.71
CA VAL A 115 -9.36 -3.05 -4.39
C VAL A 115 -8.25 -4.09 -4.48
N ALA A 116 -8.58 -5.36 -4.29
CA ALA A 116 -7.69 -6.46 -4.57
C ALA A 116 -8.33 -7.48 -5.51
N PHE A 117 -7.53 -7.99 -6.43
CA PHE A 117 -7.94 -8.94 -7.45
C PHE A 117 -7.34 -10.32 -7.18
N PHE A 118 -8.19 -11.32 -7.29
CA PHE A 118 -7.87 -12.72 -7.08
C PHE A 118 -7.99 -13.45 -8.41
N THR A 119 -7.17 -14.48 -8.59
CA THR A 119 -7.39 -15.47 -9.64
C THR A 119 -7.09 -16.83 -9.04
N PHE A 120 -8.10 -17.70 -9.03
CA PHE A 120 -8.01 -19.05 -8.45
C PHE A 120 -7.75 -20.11 -9.53
N SER A 121 -8.04 -19.77 -10.79
CA SER A 121 -7.73 -20.55 -11.99
C SER A 121 -7.77 -19.63 -13.21
N ILE A 122 -7.32 -20.11 -14.37
CA ILE A 122 -7.31 -19.37 -15.65
C ILE A 122 -8.67 -18.71 -15.98
N ASN A 123 -9.79 -19.30 -15.57
CA ASN A 123 -11.13 -18.79 -15.86
C ASN A 123 -11.92 -18.38 -14.60
N ASN A 124 -11.26 -18.23 -13.46
CA ASN A 124 -11.90 -17.84 -12.20
C ASN A 124 -11.13 -16.69 -11.56
N SER A 125 -11.61 -15.48 -11.80
CA SER A 125 -11.11 -14.25 -11.21
C SER A 125 -12.21 -13.56 -10.43
N GLU A 126 -11.86 -13.07 -9.25
CA GLU A 126 -12.77 -12.32 -8.37
C GLU A 126 -12.08 -11.04 -7.92
N SER A 127 -12.84 -10.11 -7.38
CA SER A 127 -12.30 -8.90 -6.75
C SER A 127 -13.04 -8.59 -5.47
N SER A 128 -12.35 -7.99 -4.52
CA SER A 128 -12.95 -7.43 -3.31
C SER A 128 -12.39 -6.05 -3.05
N SER A 129 -13.17 -5.20 -2.41
CA SER A 129 -12.82 -3.80 -2.19
C SER A 129 -13.17 -3.36 -0.78
N THR A 130 -12.55 -2.25 -0.37
CA THR A 130 -12.95 -1.54 0.84
C THR A 130 -14.42 -1.11 0.76
N ASN A 131 -15.05 -0.98 1.92
CA ASN A 131 -16.43 -0.56 2.12
C ASN A 131 -16.62 -0.04 3.55
N SER A 132 -17.85 0.27 3.95
CA SER A 132 -18.15 0.80 5.30
C SER A 132 -17.76 -0.11 6.48
N GLN A 133 -17.55 -1.41 6.25
CA GLN A 133 -17.11 -2.38 7.27
C GLN A 133 -15.60 -2.67 7.17
N PHE A 134 -15.07 -2.80 5.95
CA PHE A 134 -13.67 -3.09 5.68
C PHE A 134 -12.99 -1.84 5.12
N THR A 135 -12.30 -1.11 5.97
CA THR A 135 -11.73 0.20 5.65
C THR A 135 -10.20 0.16 5.64
N GLY A 136 -9.60 1.32 5.38
CA GLY A 136 -8.17 1.51 5.52
C GLY A 136 -7.78 2.95 5.26
N GLU A 137 -6.49 3.20 5.11
CA GLU A 137 -5.96 4.53 4.85
C GLU A 137 -4.96 4.52 3.72
N LEU A 138 -4.98 5.59 2.93
CA LEU A 138 -3.97 5.95 1.94
C LEU A 138 -3.40 7.31 2.33
N THR A 139 -2.11 7.35 2.63
CA THR A 139 -1.38 8.61 2.86
C THR A 139 -0.50 8.91 1.67
N ILE A 140 -0.72 10.09 1.06
CA ILE A 140 0.16 10.62 0.00
C ILE A 140 1.30 11.36 0.66
N THR A 141 2.49 10.78 0.66
CA THR A 141 3.67 11.37 1.32
C THR A 141 4.49 12.27 0.38
N LYS A 142 4.30 12.13 -0.93
CA LYS A 142 4.93 12.97 -1.96
C LYS A 142 3.96 13.13 -3.13
N LEU A 143 3.78 14.37 -3.58
CA LEU A 143 3.08 14.69 -4.83
C LEU A 143 3.82 15.85 -5.52
N ASP A 144 4.64 15.51 -6.50
CA ASP A 144 5.50 16.46 -7.22
C ASP A 144 5.13 16.48 -8.70
N PHE A 145 4.42 17.53 -9.11
CA PHE A 145 4.02 17.75 -10.50
C PHE A 145 5.16 18.17 -11.43
N THR A 146 6.31 18.61 -10.89
CA THR A 146 7.46 19.00 -11.73
C THR A 146 8.18 17.75 -12.25
N ASN A 147 8.34 16.77 -11.37
CA ASN A 147 9.03 15.51 -11.70
C ASN A 147 8.05 14.35 -11.96
N ASN A 148 6.75 14.59 -11.84
CA ASN A 148 5.67 13.60 -11.88
C ASN A 148 5.85 12.47 -10.86
N ILE A 149 6.37 12.76 -9.67
CA ILE A 149 6.59 11.75 -8.61
C ILE A 149 5.38 11.71 -7.68
N VAL A 150 4.89 10.51 -7.40
CA VAL A 150 3.92 10.25 -6.33
C VAL A 150 4.40 9.10 -5.46
N SER A 151 4.34 9.29 -4.15
CA SER A 151 4.76 8.30 -3.17
C SER A 151 3.79 8.29 -2.00
N GLY A 152 3.56 7.13 -1.40
CA GLY A 152 2.58 7.00 -0.35
C GLY A 152 2.71 5.72 0.45
N THR A 153 1.97 5.68 1.55
CA THR A 153 1.80 4.50 2.39
C THR A 153 0.34 4.14 2.47
N PHE A 154 0.04 2.85 2.64
CA PHE A 154 -1.32 2.39 2.75
C PHE A 154 -1.46 1.15 3.63
N TRP A 155 -2.67 0.96 4.14
CA TRP A 155 -3.13 -0.29 4.74
C TRP A 155 -4.63 -0.34 4.53
N PHE A 156 -5.21 -1.53 4.37
CA PHE A 156 -6.65 -1.70 4.37
C PHE A 156 -7.02 -3.16 4.59
N ASP A 157 -8.28 -3.38 4.93
CA ASP A 157 -8.89 -4.70 4.99
C ASP A 157 -9.89 -4.88 3.86
N ILE A 158 -10.07 -6.13 3.44
CA ILE A 158 -11.15 -6.56 2.54
C ILE A 158 -11.65 -7.92 2.98
N GLU A 159 -12.84 -8.29 2.53
CA GLU A 159 -13.36 -9.64 2.68
C GLU A 159 -12.88 -10.52 1.52
N HIS A 160 -12.34 -11.71 1.81
CA HIS A 160 -11.95 -12.66 0.79
C HIS A 160 -13.20 -13.14 0.01
N PRO A 161 -13.23 -13.04 -1.33
CA PRO A 161 -14.47 -13.16 -2.11
C PRO A 161 -15.08 -14.58 -2.09
N VAL A 162 -14.31 -15.59 -1.68
CA VAL A 162 -14.76 -17.00 -1.65
C VAL A 162 -14.98 -17.52 -0.22
N THR A 163 -14.17 -17.07 0.75
CA THR A 163 -14.18 -17.64 2.11
C THR A 163 -14.89 -16.75 3.12
N GLY A 164 -15.06 -15.45 2.83
CA GLY A 164 -15.61 -14.48 3.78
C GLY A 164 -14.63 -14.10 4.90
N GLU A 165 -13.40 -14.60 4.87
CA GLU A 165 -12.38 -14.24 5.86
C GLU A 165 -11.78 -12.86 5.55
N THR A 166 -11.34 -12.15 6.58
CA THR A 166 -10.62 -10.88 6.39
C THR A 166 -9.26 -11.13 5.75
N VAL A 167 -8.95 -10.37 4.70
CA VAL A 167 -7.60 -10.24 4.14
C VAL A 167 -7.03 -8.90 4.59
N GLU A 168 -5.90 -8.96 5.30
CA GLU A 168 -5.22 -7.81 5.86
C GLU A 168 -4.09 -7.34 4.94
N ILE A 169 -4.22 -6.13 4.39
CA ILE A 169 -3.15 -5.46 3.66
C ILE A 169 -2.48 -4.48 4.62
N ARG A 170 -1.19 -4.67 4.89
CA ARG A 170 -0.41 -3.94 5.90
C ARG A 170 0.91 -3.46 5.35
N GLU A 171 1.48 -2.45 5.99
CA GLU A 171 2.83 -1.95 5.68
C GLU A 171 2.99 -1.62 4.18
N GLY A 172 1.92 -1.15 3.54
CA GLY A 172 1.90 -0.82 2.13
C GLY A 172 2.66 0.47 1.86
N ARG A 173 3.40 0.48 0.76
CA ARG A 173 4.12 1.66 0.26
C ARG A 173 4.22 1.63 -1.25
N PHE A 174 4.27 2.82 -1.82
CA PHE A 174 4.62 3.00 -3.22
C PHE A 174 5.46 4.26 -3.43
N ASP A 175 6.27 4.25 -4.47
CA ASP A 175 7.07 5.39 -4.91
C ASP A 175 7.30 5.28 -6.41
N THR A 176 6.60 6.07 -7.22
CA THR A 176 6.60 5.93 -8.68
C THR A 176 6.37 7.26 -9.41
N LEU A 177 6.39 7.18 -10.73
CA LEU A 177 5.98 8.27 -11.60
C LEU A 177 4.50 8.13 -11.96
N PHE A 178 3.76 9.25 -12.03
CA PHE A 178 2.37 9.27 -12.50
C PHE A 178 2.24 9.95 -13.86
N THR A 179 1.22 9.54 -14.62
CA THR A 179 0.81 10.21 -15.85
C THR A 179 -0.36 11.17 -15.59
N GLN A 180 -0.42 12.26 -16.37
CA GLN A 180 -1.49 13.27 -16.32
C GLN A 180 -2.35 13.24 -17.57
#